data_AF-A0AAD0ASG7-F1
#
_entry.id   AF-A0AAD0ASG7-F1
#
_cell.length_a   1.000
_cell.length_b   1.000
_cell.length_c   1.000
_cell.angle_alpha   90.00
_cell.angle_beta   90.00
_cell.angle_gamma   90.00
#
_symmetry.space_group_name_H-M   'P 1'
#
loop_
_entity.id
_entity.type
_entity.pdbx_description
1 polymer ?
#
loop_
_entity_poly.entity_id
_entity_poly.type
_entity_poly.pdbx_seq_one_letter_code
_entity_poly.pdbx_strand_id
1 'polypeptide(L)' 'MKRKRCPCCGYLTINNVDEVIVDICEVCYWQYDKVSEEKPDEIIGPNRVSLNTARKNYKLFGASEECFKNIVRLPYKDEM' A
#
# COMPACT_ATOMS: atom_id res chain seq x y z
N MET A 1 -8.70 16.73 5.95
CA MET A 1 -8.05 15.83 4.97
C MET A 1 -8.90 14.58 4.79
N LYS A 2 -9.13 14.12 3.55
CA LYS A 2 -9.77 12.82 3.29
C LYS A 2 -8.67 11.79 3.01
N ARG A 3 -8.48 10.84 3.93
CA ARG A 3 -7.60 9.67 3.73
C ARG A 3 -8.33 8.61 2.91
N LYS A 4 -7.61 7.90 2.06
CA LYS A 4 -8.10 6.75 1.27
C LYS A 4 -7.54 5.45 1.84
N ARG A 5 -8.28 4.36 1.64
CA ARG A 5 -7.81 3.02 2.00
C ARG A 5 -6.67 2.61 1.08
N CYS A 6 -5.57 2.12 1.66
CA CYS A 6 -4.49 1.51 0.89
C CYS A 6 -5.02 0.25 0.18
N PRO A 7 -4.80 0.10 -1.14
CA PRO A 7 -5.31 -1.03 -1.89
C PRO A 7 -4.63 -2.37 -1.53
N CYS A 8 -3.48 -2.32 -0.85
CA CYS A 8 -2.74 -3.48 -0.37
C CYS A 8 -3.27 -3.97 1.00
N CYS A 9 -3.19 -3.13 2.05
CA CYS A 9 -3.54 -3.54 3.42
C CYS A 9 -4.96 -3.16 3.86
N GLY A 10 -5.65 -2.26 3.17
CA GLY A 10 -7.04 -1.85 3.46
C GLY A 10 -7.21 -0.75 4.51
N TYR A 11 -6.14 -0.29 5.16
CA TYR A 11 -6.18 0.79 6.17
C TYR A 11 -6.17 2.19 5.54
N LEU A 12 -6.75 3.16 6.23
CA LEU A 12 -6.89 4.56 5.79
C LEU A 12 -5.56 5.34 5.94
N THR A 13 -4.55 5.00 5.14
CA THR A 13 -3.18 5.55 5.24
C THR A 13 -2.77 6.46 4.08
N ILE A 14 -3.55 6.50 2.99
CA ILE A 14 -3.19 7.28 1.80
C ILE A 14 -3.77 8.69 1.94
N ASN A 15 -2.91 9.70 2.06
CA ASN A 15 -3.29 11.10 2.10
C ASN A 15 -3.55 11.60 0.67
N ASN A 16 -4.73 12.15 0.44
CA ASN A 16 -5.08 12.75 -0.85
C ASN A 16 -4.98 14.27 -0.71
N VAL A 17 -3.78 14.81 -0.95
CA VAL A 17 -3.52 16.27 -0.90
C VAL A 17 -3.03 16.71 -2.28
N ASP A 18 -3.97 16.64 -3.23
CA ASP A 18 -4.01 17.42 -4.47
C ASP A 18 -2.96 17.25 -5.57
N GLU A 19 -1.74 16.74 -5.37
CA GLU A 19 -0.80 16.56 -6.50
C GLU A 19 0.11 15.33 -6.33
N VAL A 20 0.13 14.49 -7.37
CA VAL A 20 0.97 13.29 -7.56
C VAL A 20 0.86 12.29 -6.40
N ILE A 21 0.03 11.25 -6.57
CA ILE A 21 -0.15 10.23 -5.54
C ILE A 21 1.09 9.32 -5.50
N VAL A 22 2.10 9.74 -4.74
CA VAL A 22 3.33 8.99 -4.43
C VAL A 22 3.33 8.50 -2.97
N ASP A 23 2.19 8.58 -2.29
CA ASP A 23 2.07 8.22 -0.90
C ASP A 23 2.42 6.75 -0.67
N ILE A 24 3.32 6.52 0.28
CA ILE A 24 3.74 5.19 0.71
C ILE A 24 2.96 4.85 1.98
N CYS A 25 2.22 3.74 1.94
CA CYS A 25 1.48 3.28 3.10
C CYS A 25 2.45 2.80 4.20
N GLU A 26 2.52 3.47 5.34
CA GLU A 26 3.43 3.07 6.44
C GLU A 26 3.08 1.71 7.07
N VAL A 27 1.87 1.20 6.84
CA VAL A 27 1.42 -0.09 7.40
C VAL A 27 1.88 -1.29 6.59
N CYS A 28 2.06 -1.14 5.28
CA CYS A 28 2.49 -2.25 4.42
C CYS A 28 3.59 -1.88 3.43
N TYR A 29 4.02 -0.64 3.39
CA TYR A 29 5.00 -0.09 2.46
C TYR A 29 4.62 -0.18 0.97
N TRP A 30 3.33 -0.29 0.66
CA TRP A 30 2.85 -0.15 -0.72
C TRP A 30 2.83 1.32 -1.13
N GLN A 31 3.54 1.67 -2.20
CA GLN A 31 3.40 2.99 -2.81
C GLN A 31 2.13 3.01 -3.65
N TYR A 32 1.22 3.93 -3.34
CA TYR A 32 -0.02 4.05 -4.05
C TYR A 32 0.22 4.42 -5.51
N ASP A 33 -0.46 3.71 -6.40
CA ASP A 33 -0.51 4.01 -7.82
C ASP A 33 -1.89 3.58 -8.34
N LYS A 34 -2.62 4.52 -8.96
CA LYS A 34 -3.95 4.24 -9.49
C LYS A 34 -3.90 3.19 -10.60
N VAL A 35 -2.84 3.16 -11.41
CA VAL A 35 -2.73 2.20 -12.52
C VAL A 35 -2.57 0.78 -11.99
N SER A 36 -1.79 0.59 -10.92
CA SER A 36 -1.69 -0.70 -10.23
C SER A 36 -3.02 -1.22 -9.65
N GLU A 37 -3.97 -0.34 -9.31
CA GLU A 37 -5.32 -0.75 -8.88
C GLU A 37 -6.17 -1.25 -10.05
N GLU A 38 -6.04 -0.62 -11.23
CA GLU A 38 -6.75 -1.00 -12.46
C GLU A 38 -6.20 -2.31 -13.06
N LYS A 39 -4.92 -2.60 -12.83
CA LYS A 39 -4.19 -3.78 -13.33
C LYS A 39 -3.51 -4.56 -12.19
N PRO A 40 -4.28 -5.18 -11.27
CA PRO A 40 -3.75 -5.68 -10.00
C PRO A 40 -2.83 -6.90 -10.10
N ASP A 41 -2.79 -7.57 -11.25
CA ASP A 41 -1.92 -8.71 -11.52
C ASP A 41 -0.66 -8.33 -12.33
N GLU A 42 -0.59 -7.12 -12.88
CA GLU A 42 0.60 -6.61 -13.59
C GLU A 42 1.60 -6.00 -12.59
N ILE A 43 2.89 -6.13 -12.88
CA ILE A 43 3.93 -5.36 -12.19
C ILE A 43 4.06 -4.03 -12.93
N ILE A 44 3.41 -3.00 -12.38
CA ILE A 44 3.31 -1.66 -12.98
C ILE A 44 3.49 -0.58 -11.91
N GLY A 45 4.01 0.57 -12.33
CA GLY A 45 4.28 1.68 -11.43
C GLY A 45 5.57 1.48 -10.61
N PRO A 46 5.65 2.01 -9.38
CA PRO A 46 6.88 2.04 -8.60
C PRO A 46 7.18 0.76 -7.82
N ASN A 47 6.22 -0.16 -7.70
CA ASN A 47 6.34 -1.38 -6.88
C ASN A 47 6.96 -2.53 -7.69
N ARG A 48 7.71 -3.42 -7.02
CA ARG A 48 8.41 -4.55 -7.70
C ARG A 48 7.58 -5.83 -7.81
N VAL A 49 6.41 -5.84 -7.19
CA VAL A 49 5.44 -6.93 -7.24
C VAL A 49 4.07 -6.39 -7.64
N SER A 50 3.22 -7.25 -8.18
CA SER A 50 1.83 -6.86 -8.49
C SER A 50 1.03 -6.60 -7.22
N LEU A 51 -0.04 -5.80 -7.32
CA LEU A 51 -0.89 -5.48 -6.18
C LEU A 51 -1.48 -6.73 -5.51
N ASN A 52 -1.87 -7.75 -6.30
CA ASN A 52 -2.36 -9.01 -5.76
C ASN A 52 -1.26 -9.83 -5.06
N THR A 53 -0.01 -9.71 -5.51
CA THR A 53 1.14 -10.31 -4.80
C THR A 53 1.39 -9.57 -3.49
N ALA A 54 1.37 -8.24 -3.49
CA ALA A 54 1.51 -7.44 -2.27
C ALA A 54 0.41 -7.72 -1.24
N ARG A 55 -0.85 -7.89 -1.68
CA ARG A 55 -1.97 -8.31 -0.81
C ARG A 55 -1.72 -9.67 -0.15
N LYS A 56 -1.15 -10.63 -0.88
CA LYS A 56 -0.78 -11.95 -0.33
C LYS A 56 0.37 -11.81 0.67
N ASN A 57 1.40 -11.07 0.31
CA ASN A 57 2.56 -10.78 1.14
C ASN A 57 2.15 -10.11 2.47
N TYR A 58 1.25 -9.13 2.42
CA TYR A 58 0.74 -8.47 3.61
C TYR A 58 0.03 -9.45 4.56
N LYS A 59 -0.78 -10.37 4.02
CA LYS A 59 -1.42 -11.43 4.81
C LYS A 59 -0.44 -12.41 5.42
N LEU A 60 0.70 -12.67 4.75
CA LEU A 60 1.70 -13.63 5.20
C LEU A 60 2.65 -13.04 6.25
N PHE A 61 3.09 -11.80 6.08
CA PHE A 61 4.15 -11.22 6.90
C PHE A 61 4.01 -9.72 7.21
N GLY A 62 2.87 -9.09 6.86
CA GLY A 62 2.58 -7.72 7.27
C GLY A 62 3.22 -6.61 6.41
N ALA A 63 3.80 -6.94 5.26
CA ALA A 63 4.36 -5.94 4.33
C ALA A 63 4.08 -6.31 2.86
N SER A 64 4.18 -5.35 1.94
CA SER A 64 3.99 -5.53 0.50
C SER A 64 5.08 -6.40 -0.12
N GLU A 65 6.31 -6.29 0.38
CA GLU A 65 7.47 -7.08 0.02
C GLU A 65 8.24 -7.46 1.30
N GLU A 66 8.93 -8.60 1.28
CA GLU A 66 9.55 -9.17 2.48
C GLU A 66 10.66 -8.26 3.05
N CYS A 67 11.36 -7.51 2.20
CA CYS A 67 12.41 -6.57 2.60
C CYS A 67 11.88 -5.40 3.46
N PHE A 68 10.58 -5.12 3.45
CA PHE A 68 9.99 -4.00 4.18
C PHE A 68 9.46 -4.38 5.57
N LYS A 69 9.52 -5.65 5.96
CA LYS A 69 9.00 -6.14 7.26
C LYS A 69 9.51 -5.37 8.48
N ASN A 70 10.74 -4.84 8.41
CA ASN A 70 11.39 -4.15 9.53
C ASN A 70 11.19 -2.63 9.52
N ILE A 71 10.51 -2.07 8.52
CA ILE A 71 10.28 -0.62 8.41
C ILE A 71 8.79 -0.25 8.44
N VAL A 72 7.88 -1.23 8.39
CA VAL A 72 6.43 -1.03 8.54
C VAL A 72 6.02 -0.90 10.01
N ARG A 73 4.86 -0.28 10.23
CA ARG A 73 4.22 -0.17 11.55
C ARG A 73 2.83 -0.81 11.57
N LEU A 74 2.30 -1.02 12.76
CA LEU A 74 0.88 -1.36 12.92
C LEU A 74 -0.01 -0.14 12.58
N PRO A 75 -1.25 -0.36 12.10
CA PRO A 75 -2.22 0.70 11.89
C PRO A 75 -2.61 1.36 13.22
N TYR A 76 -2.86 2.66 13.19
CA TYR A 76 -3.45 3.39 14.31
C TYR A 76 -4.97 3.18 14.39
N LYS A 77 -5.56 3.52 15.53
CA LYS A 77 -7.00 3.29 15.78
C LYS A 77 -7.90 4.04 14.79
N ASP A 78 -7.47 5.20 14.33
CA ASP A 78 -8.16 6.07 13.37
C ASP A 78 -7.91 5.69 11.91
N GLU A 79 -7.07 4.67 11.66
CA GLU A 79 -6.78 4.14 10.32
C GLU A 79 -7.54 2.83 10.01
N MET A 80 -8.17 2.22 11.02
CA MET A 80 -8.96 0.98 10.92
C MET A 80 -10.27 1.17 10.13
#